data_AF-A0A4D4L6N5-F1
#
_entry.id   AF-A0A4D4L6N5-F1
#
_cell.length_a   1.000
_cell.length_b   1.000
_cell.length_c   1.000
_cell.angle_alpha   90.00
_cell.angle_beta   90.00
_cell.angle_gamma   90.00
#
_symmetry.space_group_name_H-M   'P 1'
#
loop_
_entity.id
_entity.type
_entity.pdbx_description
1 polymer ?
#
loop_
_entity_poly.entity_id
_entity_poly.type
_entity_poly.pdbx_seq_one_letter_code
_entity_poly.pdbx_strand_id
1 'polypeptide(L)'
;MSTVIAAMITAVVGILGTLFAPLLQQRMTARQRAEDGLTEDRRRRFEERRAAYTAMNRASRQFHTLLKDALHRIRDDVYADEDRVRLEEARRDYRDRYAEAQMIVPSGSWKRPASSIRCSPGSTRWPSGSTAACSATARRRRARCWS
;
A
#
# COMPACT_ATOMS: atom_id res chain seq x y z
N MET A 1 29.84 52.51 43.70
CA MET A 1 29.16 52.66 42.40
C MET A 1 29.03 51.34 41.64
N SER A 2 30.08 50.51 41.54
CA SER A 2 30.07 49.26 40.77
C SER A 2 29.09 48.18 41.26
N THR A 3 28.84 48.09 42.58
CA THR A 3 27.92 47.10 43.17
C THR A 3 26.46 47.35 42.83
N VAL A 4 26.03 48.62 42.82
CA VAL A 4 24.66 49.01 42.46
C VAL A 4 24.39 48.75 40.97
N ILE A 5 25.36 49.06 40.11
CA ILE A 5 25.27 48.78 38.67
C ILE A 5 25.16 47.26 38.43
N ALA A 6 25.97 46.46 39.12
CA ALA A 6 25.88 45.00 39.03
C ALA A 6 24.52 44.46 39.49
N ALA A 7 23.96 44.99 40.60
CA ALA A 7 22.65 44.60 41.10
C ALA A 7 21.50 44.96 40.14
N MET A 8 21.59 46.11 39.48
CA MET A 8 20.60 46.51 38.47
C MET A 8 20.66 45.60 37.24
N ILE A 9 21.86 45.26 36.78
CA ILE A 9 22.05 44.36 35.63
C ILE A 9 21.48 42.97 35.94
N THR A 10 21.78 42.40 37.11
CA THR A 10 21.27 41.07 37.49
C THR A 10 19.75 41.05 37.63
N ALA A 11 19.15 42.11 38.19
CA ALA A 11 17.70 42.25 38.28
C ALA A 11 17.04 42.28 36.89
N VAL A 12 17.59 43.06 35.96
CA VAL A 12 17.07 43.16 34.58
C VAL A 12 17.20 41.83 33.84
N VAL A 13 18.33 41.13 33.96
CA VAL A 13 18.54 39.79 33.37
C VAL A 13 17.54 38.78 33.94
N GLY A 14 17.27 38.83 35.25
CA GLY A 14 16.25 37.99 35.89
C GLY A 14 14.85 38.23 35.34
N ILE A 15 14.43 39.50 35.23
CA ILE A 15 13.12 39.86 34.68
C ILE A 15 13.02 39.45 33.20
N LEU A 16 14.04 39.73 32.39
CA LEU A 16 14.09 39.32 30.99
C LEU A 16 14.04 37.79 30.85
N GLY A 17 14.79 37.04 31.66
CA GLY A 17 14.74 35.57 31.66
C GLY A 17 13.35 35.04 31.97
N THR A 18 12.64 35.65 32.92
CA THR A 18 11.28 35.25 33.29
C THR A 18 10.25 35.57 32.20
N LEU A 19 10.43 36.68 31.47
CA LEU A 19 9.55 37.06 30.35
C LEU A 19 9.85 36.28 29.06
N PHE A 20 11.10 35.90 28.81
CA PHE A 20 11.50 35.10 27.65
C PHE A 20 11.18 33.61 27.80
N ALA A 21 11.17 33.09 29.04
CA ALA A 21 10.82 31.70 29.33
C ALA A 21 9.48 31.23 28.71
N PRO A 22 8.34 31.93 28.90
CA PRO A 22 7.07 31.51 28.32
C PRO A 22 7.05 31.61 26.78
N LEU A 23 7.76 32.56 26.18
CA LEU A 23 7.84 32.70 24.72
C LEU A 23 8.63 31.57 24.08
N LEU A 24 9.74 31.16 24.69
CA LEU A 24 10.53 30.00 24.25
C LEU A 24 9.73 28.70 24.42
N GLN A 25 9.03 28.54 25.55
CA GLN A 25 8.14 27.39 25.80
C GLN A 25 7.00 27.32 24.77
N GLN A 26 6.39 28.45 24.43
CA GLN A 26 5.33 28.54 23.44
C GLN A 26 5.83 28.18 22.03
N ARG A 27 7.05 28.60 21.67
CA ARG A 27 7.66 28.25 20.37
C ARG A 27 8.05 26.78 20.28
N MET A 28 8.60 26.21 21.35
CA MET A 28 8.94 24.77 21.42
C MET A 28 7.68 23.91 21.30
N THR A 29 6.64 24.22 22.07
CA THR A 29 5.36 23.47 22.03
C THR A 29 4.62 23.65 20.70
N ALA A 30 4.70 24.82 20.05
CA ALA A 30 4.14 25.01 18.72
C ALA A 30 4.85 24.17 17.65
N ARG A 31 6.19 24.05 17.73
CA ARG A 31 6.97 23.19 16.82
C ARG A 31 6.69 21.71 17.04
N GLN A 32 6.67 21.27 18.30
CA GLN A 32 6.34 19.88 18.66
C GLN A 32 4.95 19.48 18.14
N ARG A 33 3.92 20.30 18.38
CA ARG A 33 2.56 20.02 17.88
C ARG A 33 2.48 19.97 16.35
N ALA A 34 3.28 20.76 15.65
CA ALA A 34 3.34 20.73 14.19
C ALA A 34 4.01 19.45 13.68
N GLU A 35 5.09 19.00 14.33
CA GLU A 35 5.76 17.73 14.00
C GLU A 35 4.87 16.53 14.30
N ASP A 36 4.22 16.52 15.46
CA ASP A 36 3.28 15.46 15.87
C ASP A 36 2.12 15.36 14.86
N GLY A 37 1.49 16.48 14.48
CA GLY A 37 0.41 16.51 13.50
C GLY A 37 0.80 15.96 12.13
N LEU A 38 2.01 16.28 11.64
CA LEU A 38 2.51 15.75 10.36
C LEU A 38 2.75 14.23 10.41
N THR A 39 3.21 13.71 11.55
CA THR A 39 3.41 12.26 11.72
C THR A 39 2.09 11.51 11.81
N GLU A 40 1.11 12.07 12.51
CA GLU A 40 -0.26 11.53 12.59
C GLU A 40 -0.92 11.50 11.21
N ASP A 41 -0.85 12.60 10.45
CA ASP A 41 -1.43 12.68 9.11
C ASP A 41 -0.78 11.67 8.15
N ARG A 42 0.54 11.50 8.23
CA ARG A 42 1.25 10.51 7.43
C ARG A 42 0.83 9.10 7.79
N ARG A 43 0.63 8.82 9.07
CA ARG A 43 0.17 7.53 9.56
C ARG A 43 -1.27 7.23 9.13
N ARG A 44 -2.19 8.19 9.27
CA ARG A 44 -3.58 8.09 8.80
C ARG A 44 -3.65 7.79 7.31
N ARG A 45 -2.93 8.56 6.49
CA ARG A 45 -2.85 8.30 5.03
C ARG A 45 -2.28 6.93 4.70
N PHE A 46 -1.29 6.45 5.45
CA PHE A 46 -0.74 5.11 5.26
C PHE A 46 -1.76 4.02 5.63
N GLU A 47 -2.47 4.20 6.74
CA GLU A 47 -3.50 3.27 7.22
C GLU A 47 -4.70 3.21 6.26
N GLU A 48 -5.16 4.35 5.74
CA GLU A 48 -6.19 4.45 4.70
C GLU A 48 -5.78 3.70 3.43
N ARG A 49 -4.56 3.95 2.94
CA ARG A 49 -4.01 3.22 1.77
C ARG A 49 -3.96 1.72 2.02
N ARG A 50 -3.45 1.31 3.18
CA ARG A 50 -3.33 -0.10 3.56
C ARG A 50 -4.70 -0.76 3.64
N ALA A 51 -5.70 -0.10 4.20
CA ALA A 51 -7.07 -0.59 4.28
C ALA A 51 -7.66 -0.81 2.88
N ALA A 52 -7.60 0.20 2.01
CA ALA A 52 -8.14 0.11 0.65
C ALA A 52 -7.49 -1.01 -0.18
N TYR A 53 -6.15 -1.09 -0.15
CA TYR A 53 -5.45 -2.19 -0.84
C TYR A 53 -5.76 -3.56 -0.24
N THR A 54 -5.96 -3.66 1.07
CA THR A 54 -6.29 -4.94 1.72
C THR A 54 -7.69 -5.40 1.30
N ALA A 55 -8.66 -4.48 1.27
CA ALA A 55 -10.02 -4.75 0.81
C ALA A 55 -10.05 -5.17 -0.66
N MET A 56 -9.35 -4.44 -1.54
CA MET A 56 -9.21 -4.80 -2.96
C MET A 56 -8.57 -6.18 -3.16
N ASN A 57 -7.48 -6.47 -2.45
CA ASN A 57 -6.80 -7.77 -2.56
C ASN A 57 -7.70 -8.92 -2.09
N ARG A 58 -8.48 -8.71 -1.03
CA ARG A 58 -9.46 -9.69 -0.54
C ARG A 58 -10.54 -9.95 -1.58
N ALA A 59 -11.16 -8.91 -2.11
CA ALA A 59 -12.19 -9.02 -3.14
C ALA A 59 -11.66 -9.69 -4.42
N SER A 60 -10.45 -9.35 -4.86
CA SER A 60 -9.80 -9.98 -6.02
C SER A 60 -9.59 -11.49 -5.82
N ARG A 61 -9.10 -11.90 -4.64
CA ARG A 61 -8.93 -13.33 -4.33
C ARG A 61 -10.27 -14.06 -4.31
N GLN A 62 -11.29 -13.47 -3.68
CA GLN A 62 -12.63 -14.05 -3.63
C GLN A 62 -13.23 -14.22 -5.02
N PHE A 63 -13.17 -13.18 -5.87
CA PHE A 63 -13.62 -13.26 -7.25
C PHE A 63 -12.87 -14.34 -8.04
N HIS A 64 -11.55 -14.43 -7.92
CA HIS A 64 -10.78 -15.47 -8.60
C HIS A 64 -11.08 -16.90 -8.11
N THR A 65 -11.37 -17.08 -6.82
CA THR A 65 -11.81 -18.37 -6.29
C THR A 65 -13.16 -18.75 -6.91
N LEU A 66 -14.15 -17.86 -6.84
CA LEU A 66 -15.47 -18.12 -7.40
C LEU A 66 -15.45 -18.31 -8.91
N LEU A 67 -14.58 -17.59 -9.63
CA LEU A 67 -14.39 -17.77 -11.06
C LEU A 67 -13.85 -19.17 -11.39
N LYS A 68 -12.87 -19.65 -10.61
CA LYS A 68 -12.34 -21.02 -10.79
C LYS A 68 -13.41 -22.07 -10.46
N ASP A 69 -14.14 -21.87 -9.37
CA ASP A 69 -15.20 -22.80 -8.96
C ASP A 69 -16.32 -22.85 -10.01
N ALA A 70 -16.73 -21.71 -10.55
CA ALA A 70 -17.70 -21.63 -11.64
C ALA A 70 -17.19 -22.37 -12.90
N LEU A 71 -15.93 -22.17 -13.31
CA LEU A 71 -15.34 -22.89 -14.44
C LEU A 71 -15.32 -24.40 -14.21
N HIS A 72 -15.03 -24.84 -12.98
CA HIS A 72 -15.09 -26.26 -12.61
C HIS A 72 -16.52 -26.81 -12.70
N ARG A 73 -17.53 -26.09 -12.20
CA ARG A 73 -18.93 -26.53 -12.26
C ARG A 73 -19.54 -26.52 -13.66
N ILE A 74 -19.16 -25.55 -14.50
CA ILE A 74 -19.56 -25.52 -15.91
C ILE A 74 -19.02 -26.75 -16.63
N ARG A 75 -17.76 -27.12 -16.36
CA ARG A 75 -17.17 -28.34 -16.94
C ARG A 75 -17.87 -29.61 -16.46
N ASP A 76 -18.32 -29.62 -15.21
CA ASP A 76 -18.96 -30.79 -14.60
C ASP A 76 -20.49 -30.80 -14.85
N ASP A 77 -21.02 -29.85 -15.64
CA ASP A 77 -22.44 -29.64 -15.97
C ASP A 77 -23.37 -29.42 -14.76
N VAL A 78 -22.82 -28.92 -13.65
CA VAL A 78 -23.54 -28.62 -12.40
C VAL A 78 -23.60 -27.11 -12.13
N TYR A 79 -23.51 -26.30 -13.18
CA TYR A 79 -23.53 -24.84 -13.03
C TYR A 79 -24.97 -24.32 -12.94
N ALA A 80 -25.32 -23.77 -11.78
CA ALA A 80 -26.66 -23.26 -11.51
C ALA A 80 -26.73 -21.71 -11.58
N ASP A 81 -27.94 -21.16 -11.64
CA ASP A 81 -28.15 -19.71 -11.69
C ASP A 81 -27.69 -19.00 -10.40
N GLU A 82 -27.76 -19.66 -9.25
CA GLU A 82 -27.26 -19.14 -7.98
C GLU A 82 -25.75 -18.90 -8.01
N ASP A 83 -25.00 -19.78 -8.69
CA ASP A 83 -23.55 -19.64 -8.86
C ASP A 83 -23.21 -18.46 -9.76
N ARG A 84 -24.04 -18.22 -10.78
CA ARG A 84 -23.92 -17.05 -11.66
C ARG A 84 -24.16 -15.76 -10.89
N VAL A 85 -25.21 -15.70 -10.06
CA VAL A 85 -25.50 -14.52 -9.23
C VAL A 85 -24.34 -14.25 -8.28
N ARG A 86 -23.86 -15.28 -7.56
CA ARG A 86 -22.75 -15.16 -6.62
C ARG A 86 -21.45 -14.70 -7.29
N LEU A 87 -21.17 -15.19 -8.50
CA LEU A 87 -20.01 -14.78 -9.28
C LEU A 87 -20.11 -13.30 -9.71
N GLU A 88 -21.28 -12.87 -10.19
CA GLU A 88 -21.49 -11.48 -10.60
C GLU A 88 -21.47 -10.51 -9.40
N GLU A 89 -22.00 -10.90 -8.24
CA GLU A 89 -21.85 -10.12 -7.01
C GLU A 89 -20.39 -9.94 -6.61
N ALA A 90 -19.60 -11.02 -6.62
CA ALA A 90 -18.18 -10.94 -6.33
C ALA A 90 -17.41 -10.11 -7.36
N ARG A 91 -17.83 -10.14 -8.63
CA ARG A 91 -17.27 -9.30 -9.69
C ARG A 91 -17.56 -7.82 -9.46
N ARG A 92 -18.77 -7.48 -9.03
CA ARG A 92 -19.16 -6.11 -8.67
C ARG A 92 -18.37 -5.61 -7.46
N ASP A 93 -18.33 -6.37 -6.37
CA ASP A 93 -17.56 -6.02 -5.17
C ASP A 93 -16.06 -5.81 -5.48
N TYR A 94 -15.48 -6.67 -6.32
CA TYR A 94 -14.11 -6.47 -6.80
C TYR A 94 -13.94 -5.16 -7.58
N ARG A 95 -14.85 -4.82 -8.50
CA ARG A 95 -14.78 -3.57 -9.27
C ARG A 95 -14.92 -2.34 -8.39
N ASP A 96 -15.83 -2.38 -7.42
CA ASP A 96 -16.07 -1.25 -6.52
C ASP A 96 -14.83 -0.98 -5.65
N ARG A 97 -14.24 -2.03 -5.06
CA ARG A 97 -13.00 -1.92 -4.27
C ARG A 97 -11.79 -1.55 -5.11
N TYR A 98 -11.77 -1.96 -6.37
CA TYR A 98 -10.73 -1.57 -7.30
C TYR A 98 -10.82 -0.07 -7.65
N ALA A 99 -12.03 0.46 -7.88
CA ALA A 99 -12.26 1.88 -8.10
C ALA A 99 -11.88 2.70 -6.85
N GLU A 100 -12.27 2.26 -5.65
CA GLU A 100 -11.89 2.87 -4.38
C GLU A 100 -10.36 2.93 -4.22
N ALA A 101 -9.67 1.81 -4.47
CA ALA A 101 -8.22 1.76 -4.42
C ALA A 101 -7.55 2.65 -5.49
N GLN A 102 -8.13 2.79 -6.68
CA GLN A 102 -7.63 3.67 -7.74
C GLN A 102 -7.70 5.15 -7.36
N MET A 103 -8.74 5.59 -6.65
CA MET A 103 -8.85 6.98 -6.17
C MET A 103 -7.75 7.35 -5.16
N ILE A 104 -7.21 6.34 -4.47
CA ILE A 104 -6.18 6.50 -3.43
C ILE A 104 -4.76 6.36 -4.02
N VAL A 105 -4.61 5.87 -5.26
CA VAL A 105 -3.30 5.76 -5.91
C VAL A 105 -2.82 7.17 -6.32
N PRO A 106 -1.65 7.62 -5.84
CA PRO A 106 -1.03 8.82 -6.37
C PRO A 106 -0.70 8.60 -7.84
N SER A 107 -1.10 9.52 -8.72
CA SER A 107 -0.89 9.52 -10.18
C SER A 107 0.57 9.33 -10.63
N GLY A 108 1.55 9.34 -9.70
CA GLY A 108 2.97 9.10 -9.95
C GLY A 108 3.56 7.79 -9.42
N SER A 109 2.83 6.93 -8.69
CA SER A 109 3.42 5.72 -8.09
C SER A 109 3.14 4.41 -8.83
N TRP A 110 2.41 4.42 -9.94
CA TRP A 110 2.32 3.28 -10.85
C TRP A 110 3.67 3.12 -11.57
N LYS A 111 4.66 2.53 -10.89
CA LYS A 111 5.76 1.89 -11.60
C LYS A 111 5.13 0.73 -12.38
N ARG A 112 5.08 0.85 -13.71
CA ARG A 112 4.83 -0.29 -14.61
C ARG A 112 5.56 -1.50 -14.01
N PRO A 113 4.88 -2.63 -13.73
CA PRO A 113 5.61 -3.85 -13.42
C PRO A 113 6.58 -4.06 -14.58
N ALA A 114 7.86 -4.26 -14.25
CA ALA A 114 8.88 -4.53 -15.25
C ALA A 114 8.40 -5.72 -16.08
N SER A 115 7.89 -5.44 -17.28
CA SER A 115 7.62 -6.43 -18.30
C SER A 115 8.97 -6.89 -18.84
N SER A 116 9.73 -7.60 -18.00
CA SER A 116 10.87 -8.40 -18.42
C SER A 116 10.40 -9.82 -18.70
N ILE A 117 9.37 -9.96 -19.53
CA ILE A 117 9.40 -11.00 -20.54
C ILE A 117 9.82 -10.27 -21.79
N ARG A 118 11.12 -10.02 -21.87
CA ARG A 118 11.77 -9.73 -23.14
C ARG A 118 11.75 -11.06 -23.88
N CYS A 119 10.69 -11.34 -24.63
CA CYS A 119 10.78 -12.32 -25.70
C CYS A 119 11.82 -11.77 -26.66
N SER A 120 13.04 -12.33 -26.62
CA SER A 120 14.02 -12.11 -27.67
C SER A 120 13.36 -12.47 -29.00
N PRO A 121 13.28 -11.56 -29.98
CA PRO A 121 12.88 -11.91 -31.33
C PRO A 121 14.05 -12.70 -31.93
N GLY A 122 13.99 -14.01 -31.84
CA GLY A 122 15.11 -14.85 -32.27
C GLY A 122 14.91 -16.34 -32.06
N SER A 123 13.78 -16.92 -32.51
CA SER A 123 13.72 -18.31 -32.98
C SER A 123 12.36 -18.66 -33.59
N THR A 124 12.05 -18.08 -34.76
CA THR A 124 11.11 -18.73 -35.70
C THR A 124 11.79 -19.96 -36.31
N ARG A 125 11.86 -21.05 -35.54
CA ARG A 125 12.01 -22.40 -36.08
C ARG A 125 11.48 -23.40 -35.06
N TRP A 126 10.21 -23.76 -35.22
CA TRP A 126 9.63 -24.93 -34.59
C TRP A 126 10.09 -26.18 -35.35
N PRO A 127 10.80 -27.14 -34.75
CA PRO A 127 10.80 -28.51 -35.24
C PRO A 127 9.53 -29.19 -34.70
N SER A 128 8.74 -29.70 -35.63
CA SER A 128 7.64 -30.64 -35.37
C SER A 128 8.11 -31.80 -34.49
N GLY A 129 7.40 -32.05 -33.39
CA GLY A 129 7.43 -33.33 -32.67
C GLY A 129 8.30 -33.36 -31.42
N SER A 130 7.71 -33.06 -30.25
CA SER A 130 7.96 -33.76 -28.96
C SER A 130 7.26 -33.02 -27.79
N THR A 131 6.10 -33.54 -27.40
CA THR A 131 5.16 -32.95 -26.44
C THR A 131 5.48 -33.21 -24.95
N ALA A 132 6.73 -33.55 -24.57
CA ALA A 132 6.96 -34.17 -23.25
C ALA A 132 7.96 -33.50 -22.29
N ALA A 133 8.70 -32.45 -22.67
CA ALA A 133 9.82 -31.98 -21.83
C ALA A 133 9.59 -30.68 -21.02
N CYS A 134 8.49 -29.94 -21.24
CA CYS A 134 8.32 -28.62 -20.60
C CYS A 134 7.56 -28.63 -19.25
N SER A 135 6.95 -29.76 -18.88
CA SER A 135 6.09 -29.84 -17.68
C SER A 135 6.85 -30.14 -16.37
N ALA A 136 8.08 -30.65 -16.43
CA ALA A 136 8.83 -31.09 -15.24
C ALA A 136 9.64 -29.95 -14.57
N THR A 137 10.19 -29.02 -15.34
CA THR A 137 11.13 -28.01 -14.81
C THR A 137 10.41 -26.81 -14.17
N ALA A 138 9.16 -26.54 -14.55
CA ALA A 138 8.35 -25.47 -13.97
C ALA A 138 7.79 -25.79 -12.57
N ARG A 139 7.67 -27.08 -12.21
CA ARG A 139 7.07 -27.50 -10.94
C ARG A 139 8.05 -27.47 -9.77
N ARG A 140 9.37 -27.55 -10.00
CA ARG A 140 10.40 -27.56 -8.93
C ARG A 140 10.80 -26.20 -8.37
N ARG A 141 10.39 -25.07 -8.98
CA ARG A 141 10.77 -23.72 -8.49
C ARG A 141 9.70 -22.99 -7.66
N ARG A 142 8.51 -23.57 -7.48
CA ARG A 142 7.48 -23.01 -6.56
C ARG A 142 7.71 -23.36 -5.08
N ALA A 143 8.57 -24.32 -4.76
CA ALA A 143 8.79 -24.77 -3.39
C ALA A 143 9.84 -23.96 -2.59
N ARG A 144 10.47 -22.92 -3.17
CA ARG A 144 11.54 -22.14 -2.49
C ARG A 144 11.19 -20.68 -2.20
N CYS A 145 9.94 -20.25 -2.40
CA CYS A 145 9.50 -18.89 -2.06
C CYS A 145 8.56 -18.83 -0.84
N TRP A 146 8.37 -19.95 -0.15
CA TRP A 146 7.64 -20.03 1.12
C TRP A 146 8.54 -20.76 2.14
N SER A 147 9.64 -20.13 2.51
CA SER A 147 10.39 -20.35 3.76
C SER A 147 10.99 -19.02 4.17
#